data_AF-A0A849RWX5-F1
#
_entry.id   AF-A0A849RWX5-F1
#
_cell.length_a   1.000
_cell.length_b   1.000
_cell.length_c   1.000
_cell.angle_alpha   90.00
_cell.angle_beta   90.00
_cell.angle_gamma   90.00
#
_symmetry.space_group_name_H-M   'P 1'
#
loop_
_entity.id
_entity.type
_entity.pdbx_description
1 polymer ?
#
loop_
_entity_poly.entity_id
_entity_poly.type
_entity_poly.pdbx_seq_one_letter_code
_entity_poly.pdbx_strand_id
1 'polypeptide(L)' 'MVDMVATPKPWPHLREDLTIYAGPRSHDGEPTWTLYDPVSHRYFRLGWLEFEYLQRW' A
#
# COMPACT_ATOMS: atom_id res chain seq x y z
N MET A 1 10.08 -33.83 19.32
CA MET A 1 9.05 -32.78 19.41
C MET A 1 9.08 -32.09 18.07
N VAL A 2 8.10 -32.35 17.19
CA VAL A 2 8.12 -31.83 15.81
C VAL A 2 7.51 -30.44 15.81
N ASP A 3 8.26 -29.43 15.39
CA ASP A 3 7.73 -28.08 15.17
C ASP A 3 6.68 -28.13 14.06
N MET A 4 5.43 -27.80 14.40
CA MET A 4 4.39 -27.52 13.41
C MET A 4 4.77 -26.21 12.70
N VAL A 5 5.21 -26.29 11.45
CA VAL A 5 5.29 -25.11 10.58
C VAL A 5 3.88 -24.53 10.45
N ALA A 6 3.64 -23.37 11.05
CA ALA A 6 2.39 -22.65 10.84
C ALA A 6 2.29 -22.27 9.37
N THR A 7 1.20 -22.67 8.70
CA THR A 7 0.95 -22.24 7.33
C THR A 7 0.76 -20.72 7.33
N PRO A 8 1.45 -19.97 6.45
CA PRO A 8 1.25 -18.54 6.37
C PRO A 8 -0.20 -18.29 5.93
N LYS A 9 -0.95 -17.61 6.79
CA LYS A 9 -2.29 -17.13 6.44
C LYS A 9 -2.13 -16.14 5.28
N PRO A 10 -2.92 -16.26 4.21
CA PRO A 10 -2.86 -15.31 3.11
C PRO A 10 -3.19 -13.90 3.62
N TRP A 11 -2.54 -12.90 3.02
CA TRP A 11 -2.86 -11.51 3.27
C TRP A 11 -4.33 -11.22 2.90
N PRO A 12 -5.01 -10.33 3.63
CA PRO A 12 -6.34 -9.89 3.22
C PRO A 12 -6.24 -9.19 1.86
N HIS A 13 -7.28 -9.26 1.03
CA HIS A 13 -7.31 -8.53 -0.24
C HIS A 13 -7.24 -7.02 -0.02
N LEU A 14 -6.65 -6.32 -1.00
CA LEU A 14 -6.66 -4.87 -1.01
C LEU A 14 -8.11 -4.41 -1.15
N ARG A 15 -8.50 -3.41 -0.35
CA ARG A 15 -9.83 -2.81 -0.47
C ARG A 15 -9.96 -2.10 -1.82
N GLU A 16 -11.03 -2.40 -2.54
CA GLU A 16 -11.32 -1.87 -3.88
C GLU A 16 -11.69 -0.39 -3.91
N ASP A 17 -12.20 0.14 -2.80
CA ASP A 17 -12.65 1.54 -2.67
C ASP A 17 -11.49 2.51 -2.35
N LEU A 18 -10.27 1.98 -2.23
CA LEU A 18 -9.08 2.82 -2.09
C LEU A 18 -8.77 3.53 -3.40
N THR A 19 -8.56 4.84 -3.34
CA THR A 19 -8.23 5.62 -4.53
C THR A 19 -6.80 6.11 -4.48
N ILE A 20 -6.06 5.98 -5.58
CA ILE A 20 -4.68 6.46 -5.71
C ILE A 20 -4.64 7.63 -6.70
N TYR A 21 -4.03 8.72 -6.27
CA TYR A 21 -3.79 9.91 -7.09
C TYR A 21 -2.29 10.14 -7.28
N ALA A 22 -1.89 10.69 -8.43
CA ALA A 22 -0.54 11.20 -8.61
C ALA A 22 -0.27 12.34 -7.61
N GLY A 23 0.85 12.25 -6.91
CA GLY A 23 1.32 13.27 -5.98
C GLY A 23 2.35 14.21 -6.62
N PRO A 24 2.73 15.29 -5.90
CA PRO A 24 3.88 16.10 -6.28
C PRO A 24 5.15 15.25 -6.29
N ARG A 25 6.15 15.64 -7.08
CA ARG A 25 7.47 14.98 -6.99
C ARG A 25 8.06 15.20 -5.59
N SER A 26 8.83 14.21 -5.10
CA SER A 26 9.63 14.37 -3.89
C SER A 26 10.69 15.47 -4.10
N HIS A 27 11.38 15.84 -3.02
CA HIS A 27 12.51 16.77 -3.07
C HIS A 27 13.56 16.34 -4.11
N ASP A 28 13.81 15.03 -4.21
CA ASP A 28 14.80 14.46 -5.12
C ASP A 28 14.23 14.15 -6.53
N GLY A 29 12.98 14.57 -6.79
CA GLY A 29 12.34 14.49 -8.10
C GLY A 29 11.62 13.17 -8.40
N GLU A 30 11.66 12.20 -7.49
CA GLU A 30 10.97 10.92 -7.67
C GLU A 30 9.44 11.08 -7.65
N PRO A 31 8.69 10.21 -8.36
CA PRO A 31 7.23 10.25 -8.30
C PRO A 31 6.75 9.89 -6.89
N THR A 32 5.67 10.54 -6.47
CA THR A 32 4.94 10.13 -5.26
C THR A 32 3.47 9.96 -5.60
N TRP A 33 2.74 9.29 -4.71
CA TRP A 33 1.30 9.09 -4.84
C TRP A 33 0.58 9.45 -3.55
N THR A 34 -0.69 9.81 -3.66
CA THR A 34 -1.58 9.95 -2.51
C THR A 34 -2.61 8.83 -2.52
N LEU A 35 -2.63 8.04 -1.46
CA LEU A 35 -3.68 7.06 -1.19
C LEU A 35 -4.77 7.72 -0.34
N TYR A 36 -6.00 7.68 -0.83
CA TYR A 36 -7.19 8.10 -0.09
C TYR A 36 -7.94 6.86 0.43
N ASP A 37 -8.15 6.83 1.75
CA ASP A 37 -9.07 5.89 2.39
C ASP A 37 -10.39 6.60 2.75
N PRO A 38 -11.48 6.35 2.00
CA PRO A 38 -12.77 6.99 2.23
C PRO A 38 -13.45 6.56 3.54
N VAL A 39 -13.19 5.34 4.03
CA VAL A 39 -13.84 4.84 5.26
C VAL A 39 -13.28 5.56 6.49
N SER A 40 -11.96 5.76 6.54
CA SER A 40 -11.31 6.46 7.64
C SER A 40 -11.16 7.97 7.42
N HIS A 41 -11.49 8.47 6.22
CA HIS A 41 -11.24 9.85 5.79
C HIS A 41 -9.76 10.25 5.99
N ARG A 42 -8.84 9.38 5.56
CA ARG A 42 -7.39 9.61 5.70
C ARG A 42 -6.68 9.63 4.36
N TYR A 43 -5.59 10.36 4.35
CA TYR A 43 -4.68 10.50 3.21
C TYR A 43 -3.29 10.06 3.63
N PHE A 44 -2.63 9.30 2.76
CA PHE A 44 -1.26 8.84 2.95
C PHE A 44 -0.44 9.22 1.72
N ARG A 45 0.79 9.70 1.95
CA ARG A 45 1.77 9.86 0.87
C ARG A 45 2.55 8.55 0.73
N LEU A 46 2.69 8.08 -0.51
CA LEU A 46 3.44 6.89 -0.85
C LEU A 46 4.68 7.29 -1.67
N GLY A 47 5.82 6.72 -1.31
CA GLY A 47 6.99 6.66 -2.18
C GLY A 47 6.85 5.56 -3.23
N TRP A 48 7.94 5.38 -4.00
CA TRP A 48 8.02 4.35 -5.03
C TRP A 48 7.79 2.94 -4.48
N LEU A 49 8.44 2.58 -3.38
CA LEU A 49 8.42 1.22 -2.85
C LEU A 49 7.03 0.83 -2.34
N GLU A 50 6.38 1.72 -1.59
CA GLU A 50 5.05 1.50 -1.04
C GLU A 50 4.01 1.38 -2.16
N PHE A 51 4.14 2.20 -3.21
CA PHE A 51 3.30 2.07 -4.39
C PHE A 51 3.50 0.72 -5.10
N GLU A 52 4.74 0.28 -5.28
CA GLU A 52 5.04 -1.05 -5.87
C GLU A 52 4.45 -2.21 -5.05
N TYR A 53 4.45 -2.12 -3.72
CA TYR A 53 3.79 -3.13 -2.88
C TYR A 53 2.29 -3.17 -3.11
N LEU A 54 1.62 -2.01 -3.17
CA LEU A 54 0.18 -1.96 -3.44
C LEU A 54 -0.18 -2.52 -4.82
N GLN A 55 0.68 -2.29 -5.82
CA GLN A 55 0.47 -2.81 -7.18
C GLN A 55 0.57 -4.34 -7.29
N ARG A 56 1.20 -5.00 -6.30
CA ARG A 56 1.46 -6.45 -6.27
C ARG A 56 0.69 -7.17 -5.18
N TRP A 57 -0.24 -6.46 -4.54
CA TRP A 57 -1.04 -6.96 -3.43
C TRP A 57 -2.02 -8.04 -3.88
#